data_AF-A0ABD3TZE7-F1
#
_entry.id   AF-A0ABD3TZE7-F1
#
_cell.length_a   1.000
_cell.length_b   1.000
_cell.length_c   1.000
_cell.angle_alpha   90.00
_cell.angle_beta   90.00
_cell.angle_gamma   90.00
#
_symmetry.space_group_name_H-M   'P 1'
#
loop_
_entity.id
_entity.type
_entity.pdbx_description
1 polymer ?
#
loop_
_entity_poly.entity_id
_entity_poly.type
_entity_poly.pdbx_seq_one_letter_code
_entity_poly.pdbx_strand_id
1 'polypeptide(L)'
;MKMSLIYMVLLTAIIRTCEGARSRERLTKTLLDNYVKSVKPEPSNGSSFNVTMGLTLVNLDDVDDDTKVIRTHSYIDQTWIDERLAWEPSDYDDVRVLHMHADSIWVPDIVLFNNAGDDFKPMIDMTVVVDNDGTVNYVPPYHLKSFCETEKQPTVFFNEFSLPSYSELVCKLKLGSWTYNGYEMSLAIRSSQIDMSGFRLSAADKFQVKGTSVQIDRMFYACCPEPYETATFTIILSNSSK
;
A
#
# COMPACT_ATOMS: atom_id res chain seq x y z
N MET A 1 53.95 7.30 1.57
CA MET A 1 53.18 6.40 2.45
C MET A 1 51.67 6.65 2.42
N LYS A 2 51.17 7.91 2.52
CA LYS A 2 49.72 8.21 2.48
C LYS A 2 49.01 7.83 1.17
N MET A 3 49.63 8.06 -0.01
CA MET A 3 49.04 7.66 -1.30
C MET A 3 48.87 6.14 -1.45
N SER A 4 49.86 5.34 -1.02
CA SER A 4 49.79 3.87 -1.11
C SER A 4 48.69 3.26 -0.25
N LEU A 5 48.39 3.89 0.90
CA LEU A 5 47.30 3.47 1.78
C LEU A 5 45.93 3.79 1.17
N ILE A 6 45.79 4.95 0.53
CA ILE A 6 44.57 5.34 -0.20
C ILE A 6 44.30 4.38 -1.37
N TYR A 7 45.33 4.01 -2.15
CA TYR A 7 45.17 3.03 -3.23
C TYR A 7 44.77 1.64 -2.74
N MET A 8 45.34 1.15 -1.63
CA MET A 8 44.91 -0.13 -1.04
C MET A 8 43.47 -0.07 -0.52
N VAL A 9 43.08 1.01 0.15
CA VAL A 9 41.70 1.18 0.66
C VAL A 9 40.69 1.30 -0.48
N LEU A 10 41.04 1.97 -1.58
CA LEU A 10 40.20 2.03 -2.77
C LEU A 10 40.09 0.67 -3.46
N LEU A 11 41.18 -0.10 -3.56
CA LEU A 11 41.14 -1.44 -4.16
C LEU A 11 40.26 -2.40 -3.36
N THR A 12 40.39 -2.40 -2.02
CA THR A 12 39.56 -3.27 -1.16
C THR A 12 38.09 -2.87 -1.17
N ALA A 13 37.79 -1.57 -1.27
CA ALA A 13 36.42 -1.09 -1.44
C ALA A 13 35.81 -1.55 -2.78
N ILE A 14 36.57 -1.48 -3.88
CA ILE A 14 36.12 -1.93 -5.22
C ILE A 14 35.90 -3.45 -5.27
N ILE A 15 36.77 -4.24 -4.64
CA ILE A 15 36.63 -5.71 -4.60
C ILE A 15 35.35 -6.08 -3.81
N ARG A 16 35.13 -5.47 -2.64
CA ARG A 16 33.94 -5.72 -1.81
C ARG A 16 32.63 -5.34 -2.50
N THR A 17 32.59 -4.23 -3.24
CA THR A 17 31.38 -3.83 -3.99
C THR A 17 31.10 -4.77 -5.17
N CYS A 18 32.14 -5.28 -5.83
CA CYS A 18 32.00 -6.25 -6.91
C CYS A 18 31.52 -7.62 -6.41
N GLU A 19 32.01 -8.08 -5.26
CA GLU A 19 31.53 -9.29 -4.57
C GLU A 19 30.04 -9.17 -4.20
N GLY A 20 29.64 -8.05 -3.59
CA GLY A 20 28.25 -7.79 -3.23
C GLY A 20 27.29 -7.77 -4.44
N ALA A 21 27.69 -7.17 -5.57
CA ALA A 21 26.88 -7.17 -6.79
C ALA A 21 26.70 -8.59 -7.37
N ARG A 22 27.79 -9.38 -7.40
CA ARG A 22 27.76 -10.76 -7.91
C ARG A 22 26.93 -11.68 -7.04
N SER A 23 27.00 -11.53 -5.72
CA SER A 23 26.19 -12.34 -4.80
C SER A 23 24.72 -12.00 -4.89
N ARG A 24 24.34 -10.74 -5.11
CA ARG A 24 22.96 -10.34 -5.39
C ARG A 24 22.42 -10.92 -6.69
N GLU A 25 23.23 -10.91 -7.75
CA GLU A 25 22.87 -11.51 -9.03
C GLU A 25 22.65 -13.02 -8.89
N ARG A 26 23.58 -13.72 -8.20
CA ARG A 26 23.47 -15.15 -7.92
C ARG A 26 22.23 -15.45 -7.08
N LEU A 27 22.00 -14.71 -5.99
CA LEU A 27 20.84 -14.86 -5.13
C LEU A 27 19.54 -14.70 -5.91
N THR A 28 19.42 -13.64 -6.71
CA THR A 28 18.22 -13.37 -7.53
C THR A 28 17.94 -14.53 -8.49
N LYS A 29 18.98 -15.03 -9.18
CA LYS A 29 18.84 -16.18 -10.08
C LYS A 29 18.41 -17.44 -9.35
N THR A 30 18.96 -17.70 -8.17
CA THR A 30 18.58 -18.87 -7.35
C THR A 30 17.13 -18.77 -6.87
N LEU A 31 16.70 -17.63 -6.32
CA LEU A 31 15.34 -17.45 -5.79
C LEU A 31 14.28 -17.52 -6.90
N LEU A 32 14.59 -17.01 -8.08
CA LEU A 32 13.66 -17.00 -9.22
C LEU A 32 13.75 -18.26 -10.09
N ASP A 33 14.68 -19.17 -9.80
CA ASP A 33 14.75 -20.46 -10.51
C ASP A 33 13.52 -21.30 -10.15
N ASN A 34 12.74 -21.68 -11.15
CA ASN A 34 11.45 -22.38 -11.00
C ASN A 34 10.39 -21.62 -10.17
N TYR A 35 10.56 -20.32 -9.93
CA TYR A 35 9.54 -19.51 -9.27
C TYR A 35 8.36 -19.25 -10.21
N VAL A 36 7.19 -19.79 -9.88
CA VAL A 36 5.96 -19.61 -10.66
C VAL A 36 5.14 -18.47 -10.08
N LYS A 37 5.30 -17.25 -10.63
CA LYS A 37 4.66 -16.03 -10.13
C LYS A 37 3.13 -16.00 -10.19
N SER A 38 2.49 -16.89 -10.95
CA SER A 38 1.02 -16.99 -10.97
C SER A 38 0.46 -17.76 -9.77
N VAL A 39 1.31 -18.39 -8.96
CA VAL A 39 0.90 -19.17 -7.79
C VAL A 39 1.06 -18.32 -6.54
N LYS A 40 -0.07 -18.05 -5.87
CA LYS A 40 -0.13 -17.39 -4.56
C LYS A 40 0.76 -18.14 -3.56
N PRO A 41 1.58 -17.44 -2.74
CA PRO A 41 2.31 -18.07 -1.67
C PRO A 41 1.34 -18.71 -0.67
N GLU A 42 1.66 -19.92 -0.21
CA GLU A 42 0.91 -20.62 0.83
C GLU A 42 1.81 -20.83 2.04
N PRO A 43 1.43 -20.36 3.24
CA PRO A 43 2.20 -20.60 4.46
C PRO A 43 2.38 -22.10 4.74
N SER A 44 3.62 -22.55 4.96
CA SER A 44 3.92 -23.98 5.18
C SER A 44 3.34 -24.51 6.48
N ASN A 45 3.11 -23.64 7.45
CA ASN A 45 2.52 -23.95 8.75
C ASN A 45 0.98 -24.12 8.69
N GLY A 46 0.35 -23.98 7.52
CA GLY A 46 -1.10 -24.09 7.35
C GLY A 46 -1.90 -22.91 7.91
N SER A 47 -1.24 -21.81 8.25
CA SER A 47 -1.91 -20.54 8.59
C SER A 47 -2.52 -19.89 7.35
N SER A 48 -3.48 -18.99 7.56
CA SER A 48 -4.07 -18.21 6.45
C SER A 48 -3.04 -17.23 5.90
N PHE A 49 -2.96 -17.14 4.57
CA PHE A 49 -2.15 -16.13 3.89
C PHE A 49 -2.67 -14.73 4.24
N ASN A 50 -1.79 -13.84 4.67
CA ASN A 50 -2.14 -12.50 5.13
C ASN A 50 -1.37 -11.42 4.36
N VAL A 51 -2.07 -10.36 3.97
CA VAL A 51 -1.46 -9.14 3.44
C VAL A 51 -1.73 -8.01 4.42
N THR A 52 -0.67 -7.40 4.94
CA THR A 52 -0.76 -6.20 5.76
C THR A 52 -0.80 -4.97 4.86
N MET A 53 -1.86 -4.18 5.02
CA MET A 53 -2.17 -2.99 4.24
C MET A 53 -1.87 -1.72 5.04
N GLY A 54 -1.33 -0.72 4.35
CA GLY A 54 -1.19 0.66 4.82
C GLY A 54 -1.48 1.64 3.68
N LEU A 55 -1.66 2.90 4.04
CA LEU A 55 -1.82 3.97 3.07
C LEU A 55 -1.14 5.22 3.61
N THR A 56 -0.28 5.82 2.79
CA THR A 56 0.27 7.16 3.02
C THR A 56 -0.42 8.14 2.08
N LEU A 57 -1.08 9.15 2.64
CA LEU A 57 -1.73 10.21 1.87
C LEU A 57 -0.72 11.34 1.62
N VAL A 58 -0.41 11.60 0.34
CA VAL A 58 0.60 12.59 -0.06
C VAL A 58 -0.04 13.95 -0.31
N ASN A 59 -1.15 13.98 -1.06
CA ASN A 59 -1.92 15.19 -1.29
C ASN A 59 -3.41 14.84 -1.56
N LEU A 60 -4.25 15.87 -1.57
CA LEU A 60 -5.54 15.84 -2.24
C LEU A 60 -5.33 16.47 -3.62
N ASP A 61 -5.44 15.69 -4.70
CA ASP A 61 -5.29 16.22 -6.06
C ASP A 61 -6.51 17.07 -6.44
N ASP A 62 -7.70 16.58 -6.08
CA ASP A 62 -8.97 17.28 -6.35
C ASP A 62 -10.08 16.79 -5.41
N VAL A 63 -11.02 17.68 -5.09
CA VAL A 63 -12.24 17.35 -4.34
C VAL A 63 -13.40 18.09 -5.01
N ASP A 64 -14.18 17.33 -5.77
CA ASP A 64 -15.34 17.85 -6.49
C ASP A 64 -16.58 17.80 -5.58
N ASP A 65 -17.04 18.98 -5.14
CA ASP A 65 -18.23 19.11 -4.30
C ASP A 65 -19.54 18.90 -5.07
N ASP A 66 -19.55 19.00 -6.40
CA ASP A 66 -20.78 18.78 -7.17
C ASP A 66 -20.98 17.29 -7.43
N THR A 67 -19.92 16.60 -7.87
CA THR A 67 -19.98 15.16 -8.16
C THR A 67 -19.70 14.28 -6.94
N LYS A 68 -19.28 14.89 -5.82
CA LYS A 68 -18.85 14.20 -4.59
C LYS A 68 -17.76 13.17 -4.87
N VAL A 69 -16.74 13.58 -5.62
CA VAL A 69 -15.60 12.72 -5.97
C VAL A 69 -14.32 13.28 -5.37
N ILE A 70 -13.55 12.42 -4.72
CA ILE A 70 -12.19 12.73 -4.28
C ILE A 70 -11.18 12.13 -5.25
N ARG A 71 -10.11 12.88 -5.51
CA ARG A 71 -8.89 12.39 -6.14
C ARG A 71 -7.71 12.59 -5.19
N THR A 72 -6.95 11.54 -4.91
CA THR A 72 -5.79 11.58 -4.01
C THR A 72 -4.54 11.04 -4.67
N HIS A 73 -3.38 11.62 -4.37
CA HIS A 73 -2.10 10.95 -4.56
C HIS A 73 -1.76 10.21 -3.27
N SER A 74 -1.58 8.91 -3.36
CA SER A 74 -1.33 8.07 -2.19
C SER A 74 -0.34 6.97 -2.52
N TYR A 75 0.40 6.51 -1.53
CA TYR A 75 1.16 5.27 -1.58
C TYR A 75 0.33 4.17 -0.91
N ILE A 76 0.24 3.00 -1.53
CA ILE A 76 -0.42 1.84 -0.93
C ILE A 76 0.68 0.92 -0.42
N ASP A 77 0.80 0.78 0.90
CA ASP A 77 1.75 -0.12 1.52
C ASP A 77 1.18 -1.53 1.56
N GLN A 78 1.90 -2.48 0.99
CA GLN A 78 1.54 -3.90 0.99
C GLN A 78 2.72 -4.70 1.51
N THR A 79 2.49 -5.47 2.57
CA THR A 79 3.50 -6.37 3.14
C THR A 79 2.92 -7.77 3.25
N TRP A 80 3.63 -8.76 2.73
CA TRP A 80 3.30 -10.19 2.87
C TRP A 80 4.58 -11.01 3.02
N ILE A 81 4.45 -12.29 3.31
CA ILE A 81 5.59 -13.23 3.40
C ILE A 81 5.47 -14.24 2.27
N ASP A 82 6.56 -14.46 1.52
CA ASP A 82 6.71 -15.56 0.59
C ASP A 82 7.93 -16.40 1.00
N GLU A 83 7.69 -17.55 1.62
CA GLU A 83 8.75 -18.44 2.13
C GLU A 83 9.68 -18.92 1.00
N ARG A 84 9.23 -18.93 -0.26
CA ARG A 84 10.05 -19.29 -1.43
C ARG A 84 11.13 -18.24 -1.74
N LEU A 85 10.96 -17.02 -1.22
CA LEU A 85 11.90 -15.90 -1.38
C LEU A 85 12.80 -15.70 -0.16
N ALA A 86 12.80 -16.62 0.81
CA ALA A 86 13.69 -16.58 1.97
C ALA A 86 15.09 -17.14 1.63
N TRP A 87 16.12 -16.61 2.28
CA TRP A 87 17.49 -17.11 2.17
C TRP A 87 18.31 -16.88 3.44
N GLU A 88 19.41 -17.61 3.55
CA GLU A 88 20.38 -17.44 4.63
C GLU A 88 21.45 -16.42 4.21
N PRO A 89 21.58 -15.25 4.88
CA PRO A 89 22.52 -14.21 4.48
C PRO A 89 23.98 -14.66 4.39
N SER A 90 24.38 -15.62 5.25
CA SER A 90 25.74 -16.14 5.27
C SER A 90 26.14 -16.90 4.00
N ASP A 91 25.18 -17.35 3.19
CA ASP A 91 25.43 -17.98 1.89
C ASP A 91 25.69 -16.96 0.75
N TYR A 92 25.44 -15.67 1.01
CA TYR A 92 25.42 -14.60 -0.01
C TYR A 92 26.08 -13.30 0.47
N ASP A 93 27.27 -13.38 1.08
CA ASP A 93 28.06 -12.22 1.53
C ASP A 93 27.27 -11.27 2.46
N ASP A 94 26.49 -11.83 3.39
CA ASP A 94 25.65 -11.11 4.35
C ASP A 94 24.59 -10.20 3.71
N VAL A 95 24.17 -10.51 2.48
CA VAL A 95 23.02 -9.85 1.84
C VAL A 95 21.76 -10.14 2.65
N ARG A 96 21.13 -9.10 3.21
CA ARG A 96 19.89 -9.20 4.01
C ARG A 96 18.65 -8.67 3.32
N VAL A 97 18.84 -7.83 2.30
CA VAL A 97 17.76 -7.16 1.56
C VAL A 97 18.05 -7.29 0.08
N LEU A 98 17.03 -7.60 -0.72
CA LEU A 98 17.09 -7.69 -2.17
C LEU A 98 16.01 -6.79 -2.79
N HIS A 99 16.37 -6.07 -3.86
CA HIS A 99 15.42 -5.31 -4.66
C HIS A 99 15.14 -6.06 -5.95
N MET A 100 13.86 -6.23 -6.30
CA MET A 100 13.43 -6.92 -7.52
C MET A 100 12.30 -6.15 -8.19
N HIS A 101 12.11 -6.30 -9.50
CA HIS A 101 10.93 -5.75 -10.16
C HIS A 101 9.68 -6.49 -9.68
N ALA A 102 8.59 -5.77 -9.40
CA ALA A 102 7.37 -6.38 -8.88
C ALA A 102 6.78 -7.43 -9.84
N ASP A 103 6.98 -7.28 -11.14
CA ASP A 103 6.51 -8.20 -12.18
C ASP A 103 7.28 -9.53 -12.25
N SER A 104 8.40 -9.66 -11.53
CA SER A 104 9.20 -10.87 -11.45
C SER A 104 8.69 -11.87 -10.40
N ILE A 105 7.84 -11.42 -9.47
CA ILE A 105 7.30 -12.23 -8.38
C ILE A 105 5.78 -12.20 -8.35
N TRP A 106 5.16 -12.99 -7.47
CA TRP A 106 3.73 -12.89 -7.18
C TRP A 106 3.46 -11.59 -6.41
N VAL A 107 2.40 -10.88 -6.77
CA VAL A 107 1.92 -9.67 -6.10
C VAL A 107 0.40 -9.83 -5.89
N PRO A 108 -0.15 -9.47 -4.71
CA PRO A 108 -1.59 -9.59 -4.47
C PRO A 108 -2.39 -8.70 -5.43
N ASP A 109 -3.57 -9.18 -5.81
CA ASP A 109 -4.49 -8.53 -6.75
C ASP A 109 -5.37 -7.47 -6.06
N ILE A 110 -4.73 -6.57 -5.32
CA ILE A 110 -5.44 -5.50 -4.60
C ILE A 110 -6.02 -4.49 -5.60
N VAL A 111 -7.32 -4.21 -5.48
CA VAL A 111 -8.06 -3.25 -6.30
C VAL A 111 -8.88 -2.28 -5.45
N LEU A 112 -9.21 -1.12 -6.02
CA LEU A 112 -10.13 -0.15 -5.43
C LEU A 112 -11.59 -0.49 -5.81
N PHE A 113 -12.36 -1.04 -4.87
CA PHE A 113 -13.74 -1.49 -5.12
C PHE A 113 -14.72 -0.36 -5.44
N ASN A 114 -14.51 0.81 -4.83
CA ASN A 114 -15.36 1.97 -5.04
C ASN A 114 -14.70 3.03 -5.94
N ASN A 115 -14.00 2.56 -6.97
CA ASN A 115 -13.36 3.42 -7.96
C ASN A 115 -14.40 4.26 -8.72
N ALA A 116 -14.17 5.56 -8.80
CA ALA A 116 -15.01 6.53 -9.53
C ALA A 116 -14.36 6.98 -10.86
N GLY A 117 -13.29 6.31 -11.29
CA GLY A 117 -12.60 6.55 -12.55
C GLY A 117 -12.37 5.27 -13.35
N ASP A 118 -11.79 5.45 -14.54
CA ASP A 118 -11.59 4.35 -15.49
C ASP A 118 -10.27 3.59 -15.30
N ASP A 119 -9.31 4.16 -14.57
CA ASP A 119 -7.97 3.61 -14.35
C ASP A 119 -7.72 3.34 -12.85
N PHE A 120 -7.23 2.14 -12.53
CA PHE A 120 -6.59 1.81 -11.25
C PHE A 120 -5.28 1.07 -11.56
N LYS A 121 -4.16 1.79 -11.55
CA LYS A 121 -2.83 1.27 -11.84
C LYS A 121 -1.75 2.11 -11.14
N PRO A 122 -0.60 1.51 -10.79
CA PRO A 122 0.55 2.27 -10.30
C PRO A 122 0.95 3.38 -11.28
N MET A 123 1.42 4.51 -10.75
CA MET A 123 1.88 5.63 -11.59
C MET A 123 3.18 5.32 -12.32
N ILE A 124 4.00 4.42 -11.77
CA ILE A 124 5.29 3.99 -12.31
C ILE A 124 5.46 2.49 -12.07
N ASP A 125 6.28 1.84 -12.90
CA ASP A 125 6.74 0.49 -12.63
C ASP A 125 7.63 0.49 -11.39
N MET A 126 7.30 -0.36 -10.42
CA MET A 126 7.91 -0.33 -9.09
C MET A 126 8.71 -1.58 -8.81
N THR A 127 9.76 -1.40 -7.99
CA THR A 127 10.50 -2.48 -7.38
C THR A 127 9.90 -2.84 -6.02
N VAL A 128 9.96 -4.11 -5.67
CA VAL A 128 9.72 -4.61 -4.31
C VAL A 128 11.02 -4.66 -3.53
N VAL A 129 10.90 -4.59 -2.20
CA VAL A 129 11.99 -4.85 -1.26
C VAL A 129 11.69 -6.19 -0.58
N VAL A 130 12.61 -7.14 -0.69
CA VAL A 130 12.48 -8.46 -0.06
C VAL A 130 13.55 -8.58 1.01
N ASP A 131 13.14 -8.90 2.22
CA ASP A 131 14.02 -9.21 3.35
C ASP A 131 14.37 -10.71 3.35
N ASN A 132 15.48 -11.07 4.00
CA ASN A 132 16.00 -12.45 3.96
C ASN A 132 15.07 -13.50 4.59
N ASP A 133 14.11 -13.08 5.40
CA ASP A 133 13.09 -13.96 5.98
C ASP A 133 11.90 -14.23 5.03
N GLY A 134 11.93 -13.68 3.81
CA GLY A 134 10.87 -13.80 2.82
C GLY A 134 9.79 -12.71 2.95
N THR A 135 9.96 -11.74 3.86
CA THR A 135 9.06 -10.57 3.93
C THR A 135 9.22 -9.72 2.68
N VAL A 136 8.12 -9.48 1.97
CA VAL A 136 8.06 -8.64 0.79
C VAL A 136 7.34 -7.34 1.13
N ASN A 137 7.96 -6.21 0.80
CA ASN A 137 7.40 -4.87 0.94
C ASN A 137 7.21 -4.24 -0.45
N TYR A 138 5.99 -3.86 -0.76
CA TYR A 138 5.59 -3.24 -2.03
C TYR A 138 4.80 -1.96 -1.75
N VAL A 139 5.35 -0.81 -2.17
CA VAL A 139 4.79 0.53 -1.87
C VAL A 139 4.61 1.36 -3.15
N PRO A 140 3.74 0.94 -4.08
CA PRO A 140 3.46 1.69 -5.31
C PRO A 140 2.70 3.02 -5.08
N PRO A 141 3.00 4.07 -5.86
CA PRO A 141 2.22 5.30 -5.90
C PRO A 141 1.00 5.21 -6.82
N TYR A 142 -0.11 5.81 -6.40
CA TYR A 142 -1.37 5.84 -7.13
C TYR A 142 -2.03 7.22 -7.11
N HIS A 143 -2.73 7.53 -8.21
CA HIS A 143 -3.83 8.49 -8.19
C HIS A 143 -5.13 7.73 -7.97
N LEU A 144 -5.70 7.81 -6.77
CA LEU A 144 -6.94 7.13 -6.42
C LEU A 144 -8.12 8.07 -6.64
N LYS A 145 -9.24 7.52 -7.11
CA LYS A 145 -10.48 8.26 -7.32
C LYS A 145 -11.65 7.49 -6.74
N SER A 146 -12.40 8.09 -5.81
CA SER A 146 -13.57 7.44 -5.22
C SER A 146 -14.71 8.42 -4.95
N PHE A 147 -15.91 7.87 -4.80
CA PHE A 147 -17.07 8.66 -4.38
C PHE A 147 -17.02 8.91 -2.87
N CYS A 148 -17.46 10.11 -2.49
CA CYS A 148 -17.63 10.56 -1.11
C CYS A 148 -19.11 10.63 -0.76
N GLU A 149 -19.41 10.44 0.52
CA GLU A 149 -20.74 10.62 1.08
C GLU A 149 -20.74 11.87 1.96
N THR A 150 -21.78 12.70 1.85
CA THR A 150 -22.00 13.77 2.83
C THR A 150 -22.57 13.15 4.10
N GLU A 151 -21.95 13.41 5.25
CA GLU A 151 -22.56 13.00 6.52
C GLU A 151 -23.81 13.86 6.75
N LYS A 152 -24.99 13.24 6.62
CA LYS A 152 -26.23 13.86 7.07
C LYS A 152 -26.26 13.71 8.58
N GLN A 153 -25.95 14.78 9.31
CA GLN A 153 -26.27 14.85 10.73
C GLN A 153 -27.72 14.37 10.93
N PRO A 154 -28.01 13.44 11.85
CA PRO A 154 -29.37 13.03 12.11
C PRO A 154 -30.17 14.28 12.46
N THR A 155 -31.23 14.54 11.70
CA THR A 155 -32.19 15.61 11.98
C THR A 155 -32.74 15.39 13.39
N VAL A 156 -32.17 16.09 14.38
CA VAL A 156 -32.77 16.24 15.70
C VAL A 156 -34.01 17.08 15.45
N PHE A 157 -35.16 16.41 15.39
CA PHE A 157 -36.44 17.08 15.52
C PHE A 157 -36.47 17.76 16.89
N PHE A 158 -37.10 18.93 16.93
CA PHE A 158 -37.41 19.75 18.10
C PHE A 158 -36.43 20.91 18.38
N ASN A 159 -36.89 22.09 17.93
CA ASN A 159 -36.71 23.42 18.53
C ASN A 159 -35.47 24.22 18.05
N GLU A 160 -35.75 25.45 17.59
CA GLU A 160 -34.81 26.56 17.42
C GLU A 160 -33.70 26.43 16.36
N PHE A 161 -34.01 27.02 15.19
CA PHE A 161 -33.12 27.87 14.37
C PHE A 161 -31.62 27.58 14.48
N SER A 162 -31.22 26.36 14.14
CA SER A 162 -29.84 25.99 13.88
C SER A 162 -29.81 25.36 12.49
N LEU A 163 -29.47 26.15 11.48
CA LEU A 163 -29.11 25.62 10.16
C LEU A 163 -27.97 24.61 10.38
N PRO A 164 -27.97 23.41 9.78
CA PRO A 164 -26.80 22.54 9.84
C PRO A 164 -25.71 23.18 8.98
N SER A 165 -24.97 24.13 9.55
CA SER A 165 -23.83 24.75 8.92
C SER A 165 -22.65 23.81 9.09
N TYR A 166 -22.47 22.95 8.07
CA TYR A 166 -21.27 22.19 7.67
C TYR A 166 -21.56 20.70 7.43
N SER A 167 -21.70 20.32 6.15
CA SER A 167 -21.65 18.91 5.75
C SER A 167 -20.18 18.51 5.59
N GLU A 168 -19.66 17.70 6.51
CA GLU A 168 -18.40 17.01 6.29
C GLU A 168 -18.54 16.02 5.14
N LEU A 169 -17.49 15.89 4.33
CA LEU A 169 -17.41 14.87 3.29
C LEU A 169 -16.64 13.68 3.86
N VAL A 170 -17.28 12.52 3.87
CA VAL A 170 -16.69 11.26 4.30
C VAL A 170 -16.34 10.48 3.04
N CYS A 171 -15.07 10.47 2.70
CA CYS A 171 -14.55 9.80 1.52
C CYS A 171 -13.89 8.48 1.93
N LYS A 172 -14.28 7.37 1.29
CA LYS A 172 -13.74 6.04 1.60
C LYS A 172 -12.93 5.53 0.42
N LEU A 173 -11.84 4.82 0.68
CA LEU A 173 -11.07 4.06 -0.28
C LEU A 173 -11.09 2.60 0.17
N LYS A 174 -11.83 1.74 -0.56
CA LYS A 174 -12.00 0.33 -0.23
C LYS A 174 -11.04 -0.52 -1.05
N LEU A 175 -9.91 -0.88 -0.47
CA LEU A 175 -8.86 -1.67 -1.12
C LEU A 175 -8.95 -3.13 -0.67
N GLY A 176 -9.01 -4.06 -1.62
CA GLY A 176 -9.05 -5.50 -1.31
C GLY A 176 -8.77 -6.37 -2.52
N SER A 177 -8.66 -7.67 -2.30
CA SER A 177 -8.47 -8.64 -3.38
C SER A 177 -9.67 -8.66 -4.31
N TRP A 178 -9.41 -8.83 -5.61
CA TRP A 178 -10.49 -9.04 -6.57
C TRP A 178 -10.92 -10.51 -6.67
N THR A 179 -9.98 -11.45 -6.58
CA THR A 179 -10.22 -12.87 -6.88
C THR A 179 -10.11 -13.80 -5.68
N TYR A 180 -9.42 -13.40 -4.60
CA TYR A 180 -9.32 -14.20 -3.38
C TYR A 180 -10.33 -13.73 -2.35
N ASN A 181 -11.08 -14.68 -1.78
CA ASN A 181 -11.95 -14.39 -0.65
C ASN A 181 -11.15 -14.31 0.66
N GLY A 182 -11.81 -13.86 1.74
CA GLY A 182 -11.19 -13.65 3.05
C GLY A 182 -10.67 -14.91 3.75
N TYR A 183 -11.02 -16.11 3.29
CA TYR A 183 -10.45 -17.36 3.79
C TYR A 183 -9.13 -17.71 3.08
N GLU A 184 -9.00 -17.37 1.80
CA GLU A 184 -7.82 -17.64 0.98
C GLU A 184 -6.72 -16.59 1.17
N MET A 185 -7.13 -15.32 1.33
CA MET A 185 -6.27 -14.18 1.59
C MET A 185 -6.96 -13.21 2.55
N SER A 186 -6.43 -13.12 3.77
CA SER A 186 -6.89 -12.18 4.79
C SER A 186 -6.11 -10.87 4.72
N LEU A 187 -6.75 -9.78 5.16
CA LEU A 187 -6.13 -8.46 5.25
C LEU A 187 -5.88 -8.06 6.70
N ALA A 188 -4.72 -7.48 6.96
CA ALA A 188 -4.40 -6.79 8.21
C ALA A 188 -4.15 -5.30 7.94
N ILE A 189 -4.26 -4.45 8.97
CA ILE A 189 -3.97 -3.02 8.87
C ILE A 189 -2.72 -2.68 9.67
N ARG A 190 -1.83 -1.88 9.08
CA ARG A 190 -0.59 -1.43 9.73
C ARG A 190 -0.86 -0.45 10.89
N SER A 191 -1.93 0.33 10.77
CA SER A 191 -2.36 1.36 11.72
C SER A 191 -3.86 1.55 11.61
N SER A 192 -4.49 2.06 12.67
CA SER A 192 -5.90 2.49 12.67
C SER A 192 -6.12 3.88 12.04
N GLN A 193 -5.04 4.53 11.60
CA GLN A 193 -5.01 5.86 10.98
C GLN A 193 -4.20 5.82 9.69
N ILE A 194 -4.55 6.69 8.74
CA ILE A 194 -3.78 6.89 7.50
C ILE A 194 -2.47 7.59 7.85
N ASP A 195 -1.37 7.19 7.24
CA ASP A 195 -0.11 7.91 7.41
C ASP A 195 -0.15 9.25 6.66
N MET A 196 -0.01 10.33 7.41
CA MET A 196 -0.07 11.71 6.94
C MET A 196 1.29 12.41 7.06
N SER A 197 2.37 11.68 7.38
CA SER A 197 3.71 12.26 7.64
C SER A 197 4.28 13.04 6.44
N GLY A 198 3.94 12.62 5.22
CA GLY A 198 4.32 13.29 3.97
C GLY A 198 3.25 14.21 3.39
N PHE A 199 2.13 14.43 4.08
CA PHE A 199 0.97 15.12 3.53
C PHE A 199 1.25 16.61 3.29
N ARG A 200 0.92 17.09 2.10
CA ARG A 200 1.08 18.49 1.70
C ARG A 200 -0.29 19.14 1.51
N LEU A 201 -0.57 20.17 2.30
CA LEU A 201 -1.71 21.07 2.11
C LEU A 201 -1.22 22.41 1.54
N SER A 202 -1.95 22.92 0.57
CA SER A 202 -1.83 24.30 0.11
C SER A 202 -2.82 25.18 0.87
N ALA A 203 -2.42 26.41 1.19
CA ALA A 203 -3.32 27.40 1.78
C ALA A 203 -4.50 27.79 0.85
N ALA A 204 -4.40 27.45 -0.44
CA ALA A 204 -5.47 27.65 -1.43
C ALA A 204 -6.49 26.50 -1.47
N ASP A 205 -6.26 25.40 -0.74
CA ASP A 205 -7.12 24.23 -0.80
C ASP A 205 -8.47 24.52 -0.12
N LYS A 206 -9.55 24.31 -0.87
CA LYS A 206 -10.94 24.48 -0.40
C LYS A 206 -11.34 23.46 0.66
N PHE A 207 -10.61 22.36 0.79
CA PHE A 207 -10.91 21.28 1.72
C PHE A 207 -9.70 20.98 2.61
N GLN A 208 -9.98 20.70 3.87
CA GLN A 208 -8.99 20.28 4.85
C GLN A 208 -9.35 18.90 5.38
N VAL A 209 -8.34 18.05 5.60
CA VAL A 209 -8.51 16.77 6.27
C VAL A 209 -8.72 17.01 7.76
N LYS A 210 -9.89 16.64 8.28
CA LYS A 210 -10.27 16.73 9.70
C LYS A 210 -9.87 15.49 10.49
N GLY A 211 -9.95 14.33 9.86
CA GLY A 211 -9.66 13.06 10.50
C GLY A 211 -9.50 11.96 9.47
N THR A 212 -8.87 10.88 9.91
CA THR A 212 -8.73 9.67 9.11
C THR A 212 -9.10 8.46 9.97
N SER A 213 -9.45 7.35 9.33
CA SER A 213 -9.55 6.07 10.02
C SER A 213 -9.31 4.93 9.06
N VAL A 214 -8.86 3.80 9.60
CA VAL A 214 -8.62 2.58 8.83
C VAL A 214 -9.27 1.42 9.55
N GLN A 215 -10.03 0.60 8.81
CA GLN A 215 -10.67 -0.60 9.33
C GLN A 215 -10.73 -1.69 8.27
N ILE A 216 -10.84 -2.95 8.70
CA ILE A 216 -11.17 -4.07 7.81
C ILE A 216 -12.68 -4.24 7.79
N ASP A 217 -13.26 -4.21 6.59
CA ASP A 217 -14.66 -4.53 6.35
C ASP A 217 -14.76 -5.91 5.68
N ARG A 218 -15.85 -6.63 5.97
CA ARG A 218 -16.20 -7.91 5.34
C ARG A 218 -17.49 -7.78 4.57
N MET A 219 -17.50 -8.17 3.31
CA MET A 219 -18.66 -8.07 2.42
C MET A 219 -18.96 -9.41 1.77
N PHE A 220 -20.25 -9.76 1.69
CA PHE A 220 -20.73 -10.89 0.89
C PHE A 220 -21.29 -10.34 -0.42
N TYR A 221 -20.85 -10.89 -1.54
CA TYR A 221 -21.31 -10.51 -2.87
C TYR A 221 -22.26 -11.57 -3.43
N ALA A 222 -23.23 -11.17 -4.24
CA ALA A 222 -24.23 -12.09 -4.79
C ALA A 222 -23.64 -13.24 -5.63
N CYS A 223 -22.42 -13.08 -6.14
CA CYS A 223 -21.73 -14.12 -6.90
C CYS A 223 -21.30 -15.33 -6.05
N CYS A 224 -21.06 -15.11 -4.76
CA CYS A 224 -20.09 -15.91 -4.02
C CYS A 224 -20.53 -16.09 -2.56
N PRO A 225 -20.52 -17.33 -2.03
CA PRO A 225 -20.95 -17.59 -0.65
C PRO A 225 -19.91 -17.15 0.40
N GLU A 226 -18.65 -16.97 0.03
CA GLU A 226 -17.57 -16.54 0.93
C GLU A 226 -17.51 -15.01 1.09
N PRO A 227 -17.09 -14.51 2.26
CA PRO A 227 -16.87 -13.08 2.46
C PRO A 227 -15.56 -12.62 1.81
N TYR A 228 -15.57 -11.42 1.25
CA TYR A 228 -14.38 -10.72 0.78
C TYR A 228 -14.01 -9.63 1.79
N GLU A 229 -12.71 -9.49 2.06
CA GLU A 229 -12.19 -8.47 2.96
C GLU A 229 -11.70 -7.24 2.18
N THR A 230 -11.98 -6.05 2.71
CA THR A 230 -11.42 -4.79 2.21
C THR A 230 -10.83 -3.98 3.36
N ALA A 231 -9.63 -3.46 3.19
CA ALA A 231 -9.09 -2.37 4.00
C ALA A 231 -9.74 -1.05 3.55
N THR A 232 -10.57 -0.47 4.42
CA THR A 232 -11.28 0.78 4.17
C THR A 232 -10.54 1.93 4.84
N PHE A 233 -9.95 2.79 4.01
CA PHE A 233 -9.30 4.02 4.43
C PHE A 233 -10.28 5.18 4.29
N THR A 234 -10.65 5.79 5.42
CA THR A 234 -11.61 6.89 5.48
C THR A 234 -10.89 8.21 5.66
N ILE A 235 -11.23 9.20 4.83
CA ILE A 235 -10.75 10.58 4.90
C ILE A 235 -11.97 11.46 5.16
N ILE A 236 -11.97 12.19 6.28
CA ILE A 236 -13.01 13.14 6.64
C ILE A 236 -12.53 14.52 6.22
N LEU A 237 -13.27 15.18 5.33
CA LEU A 237 -12.95 16.51 4.80
C LEU A 237 -13.95 17.55 5.30
N SER A 238 -13.45 18.74 5.61
CA SER A 238 -14.27 19.93 5.83
C SER A 238 -13.92 21.02 4.85
N ASN A 239 -14.91 21.78 4.41
CA ASN A 239 -14.70 22.95 3.54
C ASN A 239 -14.03 24.11 4.32
N SER A 240 -12.87 24.59 3.89
CA SER A 240 -12.12 25.67 4.55
C SER A 240 -12.72 27.07 4.32
N SER A 241 -13.67 27.22 3.39
CA SER A 241 -14.17 28.50 2.89
C SER A 241 -15.55 28.93 3.40
N LYS A 242 -16.08 28.32 4.47
CA LYS A 242 -17.41 28.65 5.03
C LYS A 242 -17.37 28.88 6.54
#